data_AF-A0A2X3F3T7-F1
#
_entry.id   AF-A0A2X3F3T7-F1
#
_cell.length_a   1.000
_cell.length_b   1.000
_cell.length_c   1.000
_cell.angle_alpha   90.00
_cell.angle_beta   90.00
_cell.angle_gamma   90.00
#
_symmetry.space_group_name_H-M   'P 1'
#
loop_
_entity.id
_entity.type
_entity.pdbx_description
1 polymer ?
#
loop_
_entity_poly.entity_id
_entity_poly.type
_entity_poly.pdbx_seq_one_letter_code
_entity_poly.pdbx_strand_id
1 'polypeptide(L)'
;MGERFEVLVDTSDGKPFDLVTLPVSQMGMAIAPFDKPQPVLRVQPLVIPASGKLLDTLAALPALPSLTGLTQRQLQLSMDPMLDRMGMQALMEKYGDQAMAGMDHGMMGHGDMSDMGNMHHGDMSMNTDPAWSMACRQARALISITPTASTAKPST
;
A
#
# COMPACT_ATOMS: atom_id res chain seq x y z
N MET A 1 -9.89 11.95 1.11
CA MET A 1 -9.37 12.32 -0.23
C MET A 1 -8.20 11.40 -0.55
N GLY A 2 -8.02 11.01 -1.82
CA GLY A 2 -6.85 10.25 -2.27
C GLY A 2 -5.60 11.10 -2.49
N GLU A 3 -4.53 10.44 -2.92
CA GLU A 3 -3.27 11.09 -3.34
C GLU A 3 -3.44 11.87 -4.64
N ARG A 4 -2.66 12.94 -4.83
CA ARG A 4 -2.65 13.77 -6.04
C ARG A 4 -1.23 14.13 -6.42
N PHE A 5 -0.94 14.01 -7.71
CA PHE A 5 0.33 14.39 -8.30
C PHE A 5 0.06 15.19 -9.58
N GLU A 6 0.88 16.20 -9.81
CA GLU A 6 0.89 16.97 -11.04
C GLU A 6 2.12 16.56 -11.84
N VAL A 7 1.93 16.23 -13.12
CA VAL A 7 2.99 15.75 -14.01
C VAL A 7 2.94 16.52 -15.33
N LEU A 8 4.10 16.77 -15.90
CA LEU A 8 4.24 17.26 -17.27
C LEU A 8 4.75 16.11 -18.13
N VAL A 9 4.12 15.92 -19.28
CA VAL A 9 4.49 14.90 -20.28
C VAL A 9 4.78 15.62 -21.60
N ASP A 10 5.86 15.24 -22.26
CA ASP A 10 6.23 15.82 -23.55
C ASP A 10 5.31 15.31 -24.66
N THR A 11 4.84 16.23 -25.51
CA THR A 11 3.99 15.97 -26.68
C THR A 11 4.61 16.50 -27.97
N SER A 12 5.89 16.89 -27.93
CA SER A 12 6.59 17.60 -29.01
C SER A 12 6.73 16.79 -30.31
N ASP A 13 6.73 15.47 -30.22
CA ASP A 13 6.85 14.58 -31.39
C ASP A 13 5.53 14.39 -32.16
N GLY A 14 4.42 14.95 -31.64
CA GLY A 14 3.10 14.89 -32.23
C GLY A 14 2.45 13.49 -32.21
N LYS A 15 3.08 12.49 -31.58
CA LYS A 15 2.56 11.12 -31.61
C LYS A 15 1.50 10.90 -30.53
N PRO A 16 0.36 10.28 -30.86
CA PRO A 16 -0.59 9.86 -29.85
C PRO A 16 -0.01 8.80 -28.92
N PHE A 17 -0.36 8.86 -27.65
CA PHE A 17 0.02 7.87 -26.64
C PHE A 17 -1.08 7.73 -25.58
N ASP A 18 -1.01 6.65 -24.81
CA ASP A 18 -1.94 6.39 -23.71
C ASP A 18 -1.25 6.58 -22.36
N LEU A 19 -1.93 7.21 -21.41
CA LEU A 19 -1.58 7.08 -20.01
C LEU A 19 -2.16 5.76 -19.50
N VAL A 20 -1.32 4.93 -18.92
CA VAL A 20 -1.70 3.60 -18.42
C VAL A 20 -1.47 3.50 -16.91
N THR A 21 -2.34 2.77 -16.22
CA THR A 21 -2.05 2.26 -14.88
C THR A 21 -1.45 0.87 -14.99
N LEU A 22 -0.35 0.64 -14.29
CA LEU A 22 0.32 -0.65 -14.27
C LEU A 22 -0.30 -1.55 -13.18
N PRO A 23 -0.20 -2.89 -13.32
CA PRO A 23 -0.55 -3.79 -12.23
C PRO A 23 0.24 -3.45 -10.96
N VAL A 24 -0.42 -3.51 -9.81
CA VAL A 24 0.18 -3.19 -8.51
C VAL A 24 0.27 -4.44 -7.64
N SER A 25 1.31 -4.50 -6.79
CA SER A 25 1.48 -5.56 -5.80
C SER A 25 0.62 -5.32 -4.56
N GLN A 26 -0.70 -5.36 -4.75
CA GLN A 26 -1.69 -5.23 -3.69
C GLN A 26 -2.78 -6.29 -3.87
N MET A 27 -3.20 -6.89 -2.75
CA MET A 27 -4.15 -8.01 -2.74
C MET A 27 -5.46 -7.60 -3.45
N GLY A 28 -5.91 -8.44 -4.36
CA GLY A 28 -7.13 -8.23 -5.15
C GLY A 28 -7.04 -7.13 -6.23
N MET A 29 -5.93 -6.39 -6.32
CA MET A 29 -5.78 -5.27 -7.26
C MET A 29 -5.14 -5.67 -8.59
N ALA A 30 -4.61 -6.90 -8.70
CA ALA A 30 -4.07 -7.48 -9.92
C ALA A 30 -5.04 -8.50 -10.57
N ILE A 31 -6.32 -8.46 -10.22
CA ILE A 31 -7.37 -9.27 -10.87
C ILE A 31 -7.72 -8.61 -12.21
N ALA A 32 -7.95 -9.42 -13.24
CA ALA A 32 -8.35 -8.94 -14.56
C ALA A 32 -9.54 -7.95 -14.47
N PRO A 33 -9.48 -6.81 -15.18
CA PRO A 33 -8.50 -6.48 -16.22
C PRO A 33 -7.17 -5.85 -15.72
N PHE A 34 -6.99 -5.64 -14.41
CA PHE A 34 -5.82 -4.95 -13.86
C PHE A 34 -4.57 -5.85 -13.71
N ASP A 35 -4.62 -7.08 -14.22
CA ASP A 35 -3.49 -8.01 -14.33
C ASP A 35 -2.47 -7.57 -15.41
N LYS A 36 -2.84 -6.59 -16.25
CA LYS A 36 -2.02 -6.02 -17.33
C LYS A 36 -2.11 -4.50 -17.32
N PRO A 37 -1.17 -3.77 -17.97
CA PRO A 37 -1.27 -2.33 -18.14
C PRO A 37 -2.64 -1.90 -18.69
N GLN A 38 -3.37 -1.07 -17.94
CA GLN A 38 -4.70 -0.61 -18.28
C GLN A 38 -4.67 0.85 -18.76
N PRO A 39 -5.12 1.14 -20.00
CA PRO A 39 -5.29 2.52 -20.46
C PRO A 39 -6.29 3.29 -19.60
N VAL A 40 -5.88 4.47 -19.16
CA VAL A 40 -6.71 5.42 -18.41
C VAL A 40 -7.29 6.45 -19.37
N LEU A 41 -6.43 7.05 -20.19
CA LEU A 41 -6.83 8.01 -21.22
C LEU A 41 -5.81 8.04 -22.36
N ARG A 42 -6.28 8.49 -23.53
CA ARG A 42 -5.45 8.72 -24.71
C ARG A 42 -5.17 10.21 -24.91
N VAL A 43 -3.89 10.56 -25.04
CA VAL A 43 -3.44 11.90 -25.40
C VAL A 43 -3.24 11.95 -26.92
N GLN A 44 -3.86 12.94 -27.57
CA GLN A 44 -3.72 13.19 -29.00
C GLN A 44 -3.16 14.61 -29.18
N PRO A 45 -1.84 14.75 -29.42
CA PRO A 45 -1.23 16.06 -29.64
C PRO A 45 -1.82 16.76 -30.87
N LEU A 46 -1.98 18.07 -30.79
CA LEU A 46 -2.38 18.92 -31.91
C LEU A 46 -1.15 19.63 -32.49
N VAL A 47 -1.25 20.08 -33.73
CA VAL A 47 -0.19 20.87 -34.40
C VAL A 47 -0.07 22.30 -33.83
N ILE A 48 -0.89 22.65 -32.84
CA ILE A 48 -0.85 23.94 -32.16
C ILE A 48 0.16 23.85 -31.01
N PRO A 49 1.26 24.63 -31.02
CA PRO A 49 2.27 24.57 -29.98
C PRO A 49 1.72 25.08 -28.65
N ALA A 50 1.98 24.34 -27.57
CA ALA A 50 1.70 24.80 -26.21
C ALA A 50 2.75 25.83 -25.76
N SER A 51 2.32 26.83 -24.98
CA SER A 51 3.21 27.88 -24.46
C SER A 51 3.78 27.59 -23.07
N GLY A 52 3.38 26.46 -22.46
CA GLY A 52 3.84 26.05 -21.13
C GLY A 52 5.34 25.74 -21.12
N LYS A 53 6.01 26.06 -20.00
CA LYS A 53 7.42 25.75 -19.78
C LYS A 53 7.59 24.97 -18.49
N LEU A 54 8.43 23.94 -18.50
CA LEU A 54 8.92 23.30 -17.29
C LEU A 54 10.14 24.10 -16.80
N LEU A 55 10.07 24.59 -15.56
CA LEU A 55 11.17 25.34 -14.94
C LEU A 55 12.15 24.38 -14.27
N ASP A 56 13.44 24.75 -14.25
CA ASP A 56 14.48 23.97 -13.55
C ASP A 56 14.29 23.96 -12.02
N THR A 57 13.57 24.95 -11.49
CA THR A 57 13.26 25.07 -10.05
C THR A 57 11.77 25.38 -9.89
N LEU A 58 11.05 24.51 -9.19
CA LEU A 58 9.60 24.62 -8.98
C LEU A 58 9.26 25.39 -7.70
N ALA A 59 9.89 25.02 -6.59
CA ALA A 59 9.66 25.60 -5.28
C ALA A 59 10.86 25.35 -4.36
N ALA A 60 11.02 26.21 -3.34
CA ALA A 60 11.93 25.95 -2.24
C ALA A 60 11.21 25.11 -1.17
N LEU A 61 11.74 23.92 -0.86
CA LEU A 61 11.26 23.09 0.25
C LEU A 61 12.08 23.38 1.51
N PRO A 62 11.46 23.68 2.66
CA PRO A 62 12.19 23.89 3.90
C PRO A 62 12.84 22.58 4.36
N ALA A 63 14.01 22.70 5.00
CA ALA A 63 14.65 21.56 5.64
C ALA A 63 13.78 21.03 6.80
N LEU A 64 13.83 19.72 7.03
CA LEU A 64 13.18 19.11 8.19
C LEU A 64 13.84 19.66 9.49
N PRO A 65 13.05 20.05 10.50
CA PRO A 65 13.59 20.47 11.78
C PRO A 65 14.21 19.29 12.54
N SER A 66 14.98 19.59 13.59
CA SER A 66 15.44 18.54 14.52
C SER A 66 14.25 17.79 15.12
N LEU A 67 14.36 16.46 15.21
CA LEU A 67 13.34 15.61 15.80
C LEU A 67 13.42 15.57 17.34
N THR A 68 14.49 16.11 17.95
CA THR A 68 14.69 16.10 19.40
C THR A 68 13.62 16.94 20.10
N GLY A 69 12.90 16.32 21.04
CA GLY A 69 11.89 17.02 21.85
C GLY A 69 10.55 17.24 21.14
N LEU A 70 10.37 16.76 19.90
CA LEU A 70 9.04 16.74 19.28
C LEU A 70 8.13 15.73 20.00
N THR A 71 6.85 16.06 20.15
CA THR A 71 5.86 15.15 20.71
C THR A 71 5.82 13.85 19.89
N GLN A 72 5.57 12.70 20.56
CA GLN A 72 5.29 11.40 19.90
C GLN A 72 3.92 10.81 20.32
N ARG A 73 3.08 10.28 19.39
CA ARG A 73 1.84 9.51 19.71
C ARG A 73 1.98 8.28 18.89
N GLN A 74 1.48 7.19 19.43
CA GLN A 74 1.29 5.99 18.67
C GLN A 74 -0.07 6.03 17.97
N LEU A 75 -0.08 5.80 16.65
CA LEU A 75 -1.28 5.35 15.96
C LEU A 75 -1.06 3.87 15.62
N GLN A 76 -1.94 3.00 16.10
CA GLN A 76 -1.93 1.58 15.79
C GLN A 76 -3.17 1.26 14.97
N LEU A 77 -2.95 0.74 13.76
CA LEU A 77 -4.02 0.30 12.87
C LEU A 77 -4.23 -1.19 13.08
N SER A 78 -5.47 -1.61 13.27
CA SER A 78 -5.86 -3.01 13.39
C SER A 78 -7.19 -3.25 12.72
N MET A 79 -7.38 -4.45 12.19
CA MET A 79 -8.68 -4.96 11.76
C MET A 79 -9.09 -6.10 12.69
N ASP A 80 -10.38 -6.38 12.77
CA ASP A 80 -10.86 -7.55 13.48
C ASP A 80 -10.30 -8.82 12.81
N PRO A 81 -9.62 -9.72 13.54
CA PRO A 81 -8.96 -10.89 12.94
C PRO A 81 -9.93 -11.88 12.29
N MET A 82 -11.15 -12.01 12.79
CA MET A 82 -12.15 -12.91 12.20
C MET A 82 -12.70 -12.31 10.90
N LEU A 83 -13.02 -11.01 10.90
CA LEU A 83 -13.49 -10.32 9.69
C LEU A 83 -12.42 -10.27 8.60
N ASP A 84 -11.16 -10.08 8.95
CA ASP A 84 -10.04 -10.12 8.00
C ASP A 84 -9.91 -11.49 7.33
N ARG A 85 -9.92 -12.56 8.13
CA ARG A 85 -9.86 -13.95 7.63
C ARG A 85 -11.06 -14.29 6.74
N MET A 86 -12.26 -13.93 7.15
CA MET A 86 -13.47 -14.15 6.36
C MET A 86 -13.42 -13.36 5.04
N GLY A 87 -12.93 -12.12 5.06
CA GLY A 87 -12.78 -11.29 3.86
C GLY A 87 -11.78 -11.88 2.86
N MET A 88 -10.62 -12.31 3.35
CA MET A 88 -9.62 -12.98 2.50
C MET A 88 -10.13 -14.29 1.93
N GLN A 89 -10.82 -15.10 2.73
CA GLN A 89 -11.39 -16.36 2.26
C GLN A 89 -12.43 -16.11 1.15
N ALA A 90 -13.34 -15.15 1.34
CA ALA A 90 -14.32 -14.79 0.32
C ALA A 90 -13.66 -14.26 -0.97
N LEU A 91 -12.56 -13.52 -0.86
CA LEU A 91 -11.80 -13.03 -2.01
C LEU A 91 -11.17 -14.20 -2.78
N MET A 92 -10.55 -15.13 -2.07
CA MET A 92 -9.91 -16.32 -2.64
C MET A 92 -10.92 -17.29 -3.25
N GLU A 93 -12.07 -17.51 -2.61
CA GLU A 93 -13.16 -18.32 -3.16
C GLU A 93 -13.68 -17.75 -4.48
N LYS A 94 -13.70 -16.42 -4.63
CA LYS A 94 -14.23 -15.76 -5.82
C LYS A 94 -13.23 -15.62 -6.97
N TYR A 95 -11.96 -15.38 -6.68
CA TYR A 95 -10.94 -15.04 -7.70
C TYR A 95 -9.72 -15.96 -7.70
N GLY A 96 -9.63 -16.92 -6.78
CA GLY A 96 -8.54 -17.88 -6.67
C GLY A 96 -7.18 -17.21 -6.52
N ASP A 97 -6.15 -17.86 -7.07
CA ASP A 97 -4.76 -17.42 -6.99
C ASP A 97 -4.51 -16.02 -7.60
N GLN A 98 -5.38 -15.57 -8.52
CA GLN A 98 -5.28 -14.22 -9.10
C GLN A 98 -5.49 -13.12 -8.06
N ALA A 99 -6.20 -13.39 -6.96
CA ALA A 99 -6.33 -12.45 -5.85
C ALA A 99 -4.99 -12.14 -5.17
N MET A 100 -4.01 -13.02 -5.29
CA MET A 100 -2.68 -12.91 -4.69
C MET A 100 -1.57 -12.63 -5.70
N ALA A 101 -1.93 -12.40 -6.97
CA ALA A 101 -0.95 -12.13 -8.02
C ALA A 101 -0.06 -10.92 -7.65
N GLY A 102 1.25 -11.07 -7.85
CA GLY A 102 2.23 -10.01 -7.57
C GLY A 102 2.63 -9.85 -6.10
N MET A 103 2.14 -10.71 -5.20
CA MET A 103 2.71 -10.86 -3.85
C MET A 103 3.83 -11.89 -3.85
N ASP A 104 4.95 -11.58 -3.18
CA ASP A 104 5.98 -12.57 -2.92
C ASP A 104 5.41 -13.70 -2.07
N HIS A 105 5.38 -14.91 -2.63
CA HIS A 105 5.18 -16.15 -1.88
C HIS A 105 6.32 -16.44 -0.89
N GLY A 106 7.31 -15.54 -0.75
CA GLY A 106 8.51 -15.67 0.07
C GLY A 106 8.28 -15.66 1.59
N MET A 107 7.05 -15.46 2.07
CA MET A 107 6.68 -15.73 3.48
C MET A 107 5.98 -17.09 3.66
N MET A 108 5.86 -17.89 2.60
CA MET A 108 5.42 -19.30 2.62
C MET A 108 6.59 -20.25 2.27
N GLY A 109 7.82 -19.89 2.65
CA GLY A 109 9.02 -20.69 2.38
C GLY A 109 9.79 -21.06 3.64
N HIS A 110 9.47 -22.22 4.24
CA HIS A 110 10.43 -23.28 4.59
C HIS A 110 9.82 -24.28 5.58
N GLY A 111 9.62 -25.50 5.09
CA GLY A 111 9.26 -26.67 5.88
C GLY A 111 9.35 -27.93 5.03
N ASP A 112 10.52 -28.12 4.42
CA ASP A 112 11.12 -29.42 4.10
C ASP A 112 10.15 -30.58 3.78
N MET A 113 9.65 -30.63 2.55
CA MET A 113 8.88 -31.75 2.03
C MET A 113 9.83 -32.79 1.42
N SER A 114 10.89 -33.15 2.15
CA SER A 114 11.91 -34.12 1.73
C SER A 114 12.30 -35.07 2.85
N ASP A 115 11.40 -35.36 3.79
CA ASP A 115 11.51 -36.57 4.62
C ASP A 115 10.15 -36.89 5.25
N MET A 116 9.92 -38.13 5.67
CA MET A 116 8.66 -38.68 6.23
C MET A 116 7.74 -39.38 5.22
N GLY A 117 8.31 -40.39 4.55
CA GLY A 117 7.58 -41.65 4.49
C GLY A 117 7.32 -42.16 5.91
N ASN A 118 6.11 -42.66 6.16
CA ASN A 118 5.74 -43.45 7.33
C ASN A 118 5.54 -42.69 8.65
N MET A 119 4.31 -42.21 8.95
CA MET A 119 3.73 -42.25 10.30
C MET A 119 2.18 -42.22 10.28
N HIS A 120 1.60 -43.11 11.08
CA HIS A 120 0.18 -43.43 11.22
C HIS A 120 -0.63 -42.43 12.08
N HIS A 121 -1.95 -42.50 11.91
CA HIS A 121 -3.05 -41.99 12.74
C HIS A 121 -2.78 -41.66 14.22
N GLY A 122 -3.37 -40.55 14.67
CA GLY A 122 -3.72 -40.35 16.08
C GLY A 122 -3.85 -38.88 16.47
N ASP A 123 -5.09 -38.42 16.62
CA ASP A 123 -5.53 -37.38 17.56
C ASP A 123 -4.49 -36.34 18.02
N MET A 124 -4.51 -35.15 17.43
CA MET A 124 -3.97 -33.95 18.07
C MET A 124 -4.93 -32.78 17.85
N SER A 125 -5.70 -32.50 18.91
CA SER A 125 -6.13 -31.18 19.37
C SER A 125 -5.66 -30.02 18.48
N MET A 126 -6.55 -29.48 17.65
CA MET A 126 -6.36 -28.18 16.99
C MET A 126 -6.38 -27.08 18.05
N ASN A 127 -5.25 -26.90 18.73
CA ASN A 127 -4.87 -25.65 19.35
C ASN A 127 -3.73 -25.05 18.53
N THR A 128 -4.00 -24.85 17.24
CA THR A 128 -3.17 -24.03 16.37
C THR A 128 -3.70 -22.61 16.47
N ASP A 129 -3.26 -21.88 17.49
CA ASP A 129 -3.17 -20.43 17.39
C ASP A 129 -2.24 -20.14 16.21
N PRO A 130 -2.76 -19.67 15.06
CA PRO A 130 -1.88 -19.42 13.94
C PRO A 130 -1.00 -18.23 14.32
N ALA A 131 0.30 -18.39 14.08
CA ALA A 131 1.34 -17.38 14.27
C ALA A 131 1.07 -16.02 13.54
N TRP A 132 -0.06 -15.90 12.83
CA TRP A 132 -0.58 -14.67 12.23
C TRP A 132 -0.91 -13.56 13.23
N SER A 133 -1.24 -13.90 14.50
CA SER A 133 -1.38 -12.91 15.59
C SER A 133 -0.11 -12.07 15.81
N MET A 134 1.04 -12.54 15.32
CA MET A 134 2.32 -11.83 15.42
C MET A 134 2.63 -10.92 14.21
N ALA A 135 1.98 -11.12 13.06
CA ALA A 135 2.16 -10.24 11.88
C ALA A 135 1.43 -8.89 12.03
N CYS A 136 0.42 -8.82 12.90
CA CYS A 136 -0.27 -7.57 13.24
C CYS A 136 0.48 -6.69 14.27
N ARG A 137 1.73 -7.03 14.64
CA ARG A 137 2.45 -6.37 15.74
C ARG A 137 3.46 -5.28 15.36
N GLN A 138 3.64 -4.89 14.10
CA GLN A 138 4.69 -3.91 13.79
C GLN A 138 4.51 -3.02 12.56
N ALA A 139 3.30 -2.52 12.30
CA ALA A 139 3.14 -1.26 11.55
C ALA A 139 3.06 -0.08 12.54
N ARG A 140 4.22 0.26 13.12
CA ARG A 140 4.33 1.25 14.19
C ARG A 140 4.50 2.66 13.59
N ALA A 141 3.39 3.29 13.18
CA ALA A 141 3.40 4.70 12.82
C ALA A 141 3.20 5.55 14.08
N LEU A 142 4.28 6.14 14.61
CA LEU A 142 4.22 7.14 15.67
C LEU A 142 3.84 8.50 15.05
N ILE A 143 2.58 8.94 15.17
CA ILE A 143 2.17 10.32 14.90
C ILE A 143 1.47 10.89 16.12
N SER A 144 2.15 11.72 16.95
CA SER A 144 1.43 12.54 17.95
C SER A 144 0.98 13.89 17.56
N ILE A 145 -0.19 14.17 18.11
CA ILE A 145 -0.62 15.50 18.47
C ILE A 145 -0.95 15.44 19.99
N THR A 146 -1.04 16.52 20.75
CA THR A 146 -1.88 16.55 21.96
C THR A 146 -2.28 18.00 22.07
N PRO A 147 -3.57 18.29 22.35
CA PRO A 147 -4.05 19.66 22.28
C PRO A 147 -3.37 20.45 23.39
N THR A 148 -2.62 21.50 23.02
CA THR A 148 -2.10 22.42 24.01
C THR A 148 -3.26 23.29 24.47
N ALA A 149 -3.77 23.01 25.66
CA ALA A 149 -4.69 23.89 26.37
C ALA A 149 -3.96 25.21 26.65
N SER A 150 -4.40 26.27 25.98
CA SER A 150 -3.97 27.64 26.25
C SER A 150 -4.41 28.04 27.66
N THR A 151 -3.47 28.08 28.59
CA THR A 151 -3.68 28.71 29.90
C THR A 151 -3.23 30.16 29.81
N ALA A 152 -4.15 31.02 29.37
CA ALA A 152 -4.01 32.46 29.51
C ALA A 152 -4.11 32.81 30.99
N LYS A 153 -3.01 33.34 31.56
CA LYS A 153 -2.96 33.89 32.91
C LYS A 153 -3.44 35.35 32.83
N PRO A 154 -4.52 35.76 33.52
CA PRO A 154 -4.90 37.17 33.54
C PRO A 154 -3.94 37.96 34.44
N SER A 155 -3.38 39.02 33.87
CA SER A 155 -2.65 40.06 34.59
C SER A 155 -3.62 40.93 35.38
N THR A 156 -3.44 41.04 36.69
CA THR A 156 -3.76 42.24 37.46
C THR A 156 -2.80 42.33 38.63
#